data_AF-A0A1A7ZZH4-F1
#
_entry.id   AF-A0A1A7ZZH4-F1
#
_cell.length_a   1.000
_cell.length_b   1.000
_cell.length_c   1.000
_cell.angle_alpha   90.00
_cell.angle_beta   90.00
_cell.angle_gamma   90.00
#
_symmetry.space_group_name_H-M   'P 1'
#
loop_
_entity.id
_entity.type
_entity.pdbx_description
1 polymer ?
#
loop_
_entity_poly.entity_id
_entity_poly.type
_entity_poly.pdbx_seq_one_letter_code
_entity_poly.pdbx_strand_id
1 'polypeptide(L)'
;MPPSRLPLPPRLCLPRLKHNYFFCLTAWRENKPVSEGFCNRLRNIMALLVIGLLLALSSLTAASAPDCKDLVKPFMPDDPKLVFGKWVYALGAGDPPPYHKALEALKSSWIHLTPTSSDLLVTLRWGDHCFNRCIFGEVNATVSGLTTTFSKNLSNHKGQLLQTCSDCLLWTDTFRNGDVTGRYILQFTRTGKVEPKDVEIFKKQAECLNFPKNFHSYDGKVELCPDENENAE
;
A
#
# COMPACT_ATOMS: atom_id res chain seq x y z
N MET A 1 -31.48 -34.50 50.82
CA MET A 1 -31.70 -33.65 49.63
C MET A 1 -30.35 -33.21 49.09
N PRO A 2 -30.10 -33.36 47.78
CA PRO A 2 -28.78 -33.24 47.15
C PRO A 2 -28.51 -31.81 46.67
N PRO A 3 -27.28 -31.48 46.27
CA PRO A 3 -27.06 -30.53 45.20
C PRO A 3 -26.73 -31.30 43.91
N SER A 4 -27.66 -31.22 42.97
CA SER A 4 -27.51 -31.60 41.57
C SER A 4 -27.17 -30.37 40.72
N ARG A 5 -26.12 -30.45 39.89
CA ARG A 5 -26.16 -30.20 38.42
C ARG A 5 -24.75 -30.09 37.81
N LEU A 6 -24.53 -30.87 36.75
CA LEU A 6 -23.55 -30.66 35.68
C LEU A 6 -24.07 -29.61 34.67
N PRO A 7 -23.19 -28.99 33.86
CA PRO A 7 -23.13 -29.37 32.42
C PRO A 7 -21.70 -29.39 31.80
N LEU A 8 -21.55 -30.17 30.71
CA LEU A 8 -20.42 -30.25 29.74
C LEU A 8 -20.53 -29.14 28.64
N PRO A 9 -19.69 -29.08 27.56
CA PRO A 9 -18.23 -28.93 27.36
C PRO A 9 -17.91 -27.63 26.50
N PRO A 10 -16.71 -27.43 25.89
CA PRO A 10 -16.50 -27.94 24.52
C PRO A 10 -15.09 -28.46 24.20
N ARG A 11 -15.06 -29.32 23.17
CA ARG A 11 -13.89 -29.82 22.46
C ARG A 11 -13.13 -28.67 21.79
N LEU A 12 -11.80 -28.75 21.75
CA LEU A 12 -11.06 -28.29 20.58
C LEU A 12 -9.87 -29.22 20.30
N CYS A 13 -9.92 -29.77 19.10
CA CYS A 13 -8.97 -30.65 18.45
C CYS A 13 -7.66 -29.92 18.16
N LEU A 14 -6.52 -30.58 18.34
CA LEU A 14 -5.24 -30.28 17.68
C LEU A 14 -4.41 -31.59 17.60
N PRO A 15 -3.49 -31.73 16.64
CA PRO A 15 -3.55 -32.80 15.65
C PRO A 15 -2.63 -33.98 15.97
N ARG A 16 -3.04 -35.15 15.46
CA ARG A 16 -2.19 -36.33 15.30
C ARG A 16 -0.94 -35.99 14.47
N LEU A 17 0.21 -35.88 15.12
CA LEU A 17 1.50 -36.22 14.50
C LEU A 17 1.75 -37.73 14.70
N LYS A 18 0.96 -38.55 14.02
CA LYS A 18 1.39 -39.91 13.69
C LYS A 18 2.35 -39.74 12.52
N HIS A 19 3.63 -40.08 12.67
CA HIS A 19 4.40 -40.82 11.65
C HIS A 19 5.81 -41.21 12.12
N ASN A 20 6.34 -40.67 13.22
CA ASN A 20 7.70 -41.03 13.66
C ASN A 20 7.78 -42.09 14.78
N TYR A 21 6.65 -42.58 15.29
CA TYR A 21 6.63 -43.60 16.35
C TYR A 21 6.56 -45.05 15.85
N PHE A 22 6.30 -45.29 14.56
CA PHE A 22 6.06 -46.66 14.07
C PHE A 22 7.34 -47.50 13.97
N PHE A 23 8.49 -46.87 13.76
CA PHE A 23 9.77 -47.60 13.65
C PHE A 23 10.36 -48.02 14.99
N CYS A 24 10.01 -47.36 16.10
CA CYS A 24 10.55 -47.73 17.42
C CYS A 24 9.81 -48.92 18.04
N LEU A 25 8.54 -49.14 17.68
CA LEU A 25 7.70 -50.20 18.25
C LEU A 25 7.97 -51.60 17.66
N THR A 26 8.49 -51.72 16.44
CA THR A 26 8.81 -53.03 15.86
C THR A 26 10.07 -53.66 16.48
N ALA A 27 11.04 -52.84 16.91
CA ALA A 27 12.25 -53.34 17.57
C ALA A 27 12.00 -53.90 18.98
N TRP A 28 10.91 -53.51 19.64
CA TRP A 28 10.56 -54.00 20.98
C TRP A 28 9.93 -55.41 20.97
N ARG A 29 9.49 -55.92 19.82
CA ARG A 29 8.92 -57.27 19.68
C ARG A 29 9.97 -58.36 19.37
N GLU A 30 11.20 -58.00 18.98
CA GLU A 30 12.22 -58.97 18.56
C GLU A 30 13.51 -59.02 19.41
N ASN A 31 13.58 -58.30 20.52
CA ASN A 31 14.69 -58.38 21.49
C ASN A 31 16.10 -58.31 20.85
N LYS A 32 16.26 -57.48 19.81
CA LYS A 32 17.58 -57.19 19.22
C LYS A 32 18.12 -55.89 19.83
N PRO A 33 19.39 -55.84 20.26
CA PRO A 33 19.98 -54.61 20.77
C PRO A 33 20.08 -53.61 19.61
N VAL A 34 19.20 -52.61 19.60
CA VAL A 34 19.39 -51.43 18.77
C VAL A 34 20.62 -50.74 19.34
N SER A 35 21.77 -50.86 18.66
CA SER A 35 22.98 -50.21 19.16
C SER A 35 22.75 -48.70 19.23
N GLU A 36 23.22 -48.05 20.29
CA GLU A 36 23.11 -46.58 20.46
C GLU A 36 23.60 -45.83 19.21
N GLY A 37 24.52 -46.43 18.44
CA GLY A 37 25.01 -45.91 17.17
C GLY A 37 23.94 -45.76 16.09
N PHE A 38 22.91 -46.62 16.07
CA PHE A 38 21.81 -46.55 15.09
C PHE A 38 20.84 -45.40 15.41
N CYS A 39 20.45 -45.24 16.67
CA CYS A 39 19.62 -44.09 17.11
C CYS A 39 20.35 -42.76 16.94
N ASN A 40 21.66 -42.71 17.23
CA ASN A 40 22.47 -41.51 17.02
C ASN A 40 22.62 -41.16 15.53
N ARG A 41 22.75 -42.14 14.63
CA ARG A 41 22.75 -41.89 13.18
C ARG A 41 21.41 -41.34 12.69
N LEU A 42 20.28 -41.94 13.11
CA LEU A 42 18.95 -41.45 12.72
C LEU A 42 18.67 -40.05 13.25
N ARG A 43 19.08 -39.73 14.49
CA ARG A 43 18.97 -38.38 15.06
C ARG A 43 19.77 -37.36 14.23
N ASN A 44 20.99 -37.71 13.83
CA ASN A 44 21.83 -36.83 13.02
C ASN A 44 21.26 -36.63 11.61
N ILE A 45 20.73 -37.69 10.98
CA ILE A 45 20.08 -37.59 9.66
C ILE A 45 18.84 -36.69 9.73
N MET A 46 17.99 -36.85 10.75
CA MET A 46 16.82 -36.01 10.94
C MET A 46 17.20 -34.55 11.22
N ALA A 47 18.25 -34.30 12.01
CA ALA A 47 18.76 -32.95 12.24
C ALA A 47 19.30 -32.31 10.95
N LEU A 48 20.04 -33.06 10.13
CA LEU A 48 20.54 -32.59 8.83
C LEU A 48 19.40 -32.28 7.85
N LEU A 49 18.34 -33.10 7.84
CA LEU A 49 17.15 -32.85 7.01
C LEU A 49 16.38 -31.60 7.47
N VAL A 50 16.24 -31.39 8.79
CA VAL A 50 15.61 -30.18 9.35
C VAL A 50 16.45 -28.94 9.04
N ILE A 51 17.78 -29.00 9.18
CA ILE A 51 18.68 -27.89 8.83
C ILE A 51 18.61 -27.61 7.33
N GLY A 52 18.62 -28.64 6.49
CA GLY A 52 18.47 -28.49 5.04
C GLY A 52 17.13 -27.86 4.65
N LEU A 53 16.04 -28.25 5.31
CA LEU A 53 14.71 -27.65 5.11
C LEU A 53 14.68 -26.19 5.59
N LEU A 54 15.25 -25.86 6.75
CA LEU A 54 15.34 -24.48 7.25
C LEU A 54 16.18 -23.58 6.33
N LEU A 55 17.29 -24.10 5.80
CA LEU A 55 18.12 -23.39 4.83
C LEU A 55 17.36 -23.17 3.50
N ALA A 56 16.63 -24.18 3.01
CA ALA A 56 15.79 -24.05 1.81
C ALA A 56 14.61 -23.06 2.00
N LEU A 57 14.01 -23.02 3.20
CA LEU A 57 12.99 -22.02 3.54
C LEU A 57 13.58 -20.60 3.63
N SER A 58 14.80 -20.45 4.13
CA SER A 58 15.47 -19.13 4.19
C SER A 58 15.79 -18.56 2.80
N SER A 59 16.06 -19.42 1.81
CA SER A 59 16.24 -18.98 0.41
C SER A 59 14.96 -18.56 -0.30
N LEU A 60 13.77 -18.95 0.20
CA LEU A 60 12.49 -18.56 -0.40
C LEU A 60 11.96 -17.19 0.08
N THR A 61 12.53 -16.64 1.15
CA THR A 61 12.13 -15.35 1.73
C THR A 61 12.94 -14.14 1.25
N ALA A 62 13.89 -14.33 0.32
CA ALA A 62 14.67 -13.25 -0.26
C ALA A 62 13.96 -12.63 -1.49
N ALA A 63 12.70 -12.22 -1.34
CA ALA A 63 12.20 -11.14 -2.19
C ALA A 63 12.86 -9.86 -1.67
N SER A 64 13.99 -9.47 -2.27
CA SER A 64 14.64 -8.19 -1.96
C SER A 64 13.56 -7.10 -2.01
N ALA A 65 13.46 -6.29 -0.95
CA ALA A 65 12.63 -5.10 -1.00
C ALA A 65 13.01 -4.32 -2.28
N PRO A 66 12.04 -3.89 -3.10
CA PRO A 66 12.35 -3.23 -4.35
C PRO A 66 13.25 -2.02 -4.08
N ASP A 67 14.28 -1.85 -4.92
CA ASP A 67 15.20 -0.73 -4.83
C ASP A 67 14.40 0.57 -4.95
N CYS A 68 14.79 1.62 -4.20
CA CYS A 68 14.14 2.92 -4.29
C CYS A 68 14.10 3.43 -5.72
N LYS A 69 15.12 3.12 -6.52
CA LYS A 69 15.18 3.43 -7.95
C LYS A 69 13.96 2.91 -8.73
N ASP A 70 13.49 1.71 -8.41
CA ASP A 70 12.33 1.11 -9.07
C ASP A 70 11.02 1.69 -8.52
N LEU A 71 10.96 1.91 -7.19
CA LEU A 71 9.78 2.44 -6.52
C LEU A 71 9.44 3.89 -6.89
N VAL A 72 10.44 4.72 -7.17
CA VAL A 72 10.23 6.15 -7.51
C VAL A 72 10.35 6.43 -9.00
N LYS A 73 10.27 5.38 -9.83
CA LYS A 73 10.32 5.52 -11.28
C LYS A 73 9.11 6.33 -11.78
N PRO A 74 9.35 7.42 -12.53
CA PRO A 74 8.26 8.16 -13.17
C PRO A 74 7.45 7.26 -14.09
N PHE A 75 6.15 7.49 -14.10
CA PHE A 75 5.18 6.73 -14.88
C PHE A 75 4.49 7.65 -15.88
N MET A 76 4.40 7.18 -17.12
CA MET A 76 3.54 7.74 -18.15
C MET A 76 2.93 6.54 -18.86
N PRO A 77 1.60 6.33 -18.80
CA PRO A 77 0.99 5.21 -19.48
C PRO A 77 1.06 5.41 -21.00
N ASP A 78 1.26 4.30 -21.72
CA ASP A 78 1.23 4.29 -23.19
C ASP A 78 -0.16 4.67 -23.72
N ASP A 79 -1.21 4.32 -22.98
CA ASP A 79 -2.57 4.81 -23.22
C ASP A 79 -2.92 5.90 -22.18
N PRO A 80 -2.93 7.18 -22.58
CA PRO A 80 -3.28 8.31 -21.71
C PRO A 80 -4.67 8.17 -21.08
N LYS A 81 -5.58 7.41 -21.70
CA LYS A 81 -6.94 7.17 -21.18
C LYS A 81 -6.95 6.49 -19.82
N LEU A 82 -5.89 5.77 -19.47
CA LEU A 82 -5.74 5.14 -18.15
C LEU A 82 -5.63 6.16 -17.01
N VAL A 83 -5.19 7.40 -17.31
CA VAL A 83 -5.08 8.49 -16.33
C VAL A 83 -6.38 9.29 -16.21
N PHE A 84 -7.20 9.32 -17.25
CA PHE A 84 -8.40 10.15 -17.27
C PHE A 84 -9.53 9.64 -16.38
N GLY A 85 -10.49 10.53 -16.16
CA GLY A 85 -11.65 10.34 -15.30
C GLY A 85 -11.40 10.78 -13.86
N LYS A 86 -12.32 10.37 -12.99
CA LYS A 86 -12.33 10.73 -11.58
C LYS A 86 -11.41 9.83 -10.75
N TRP A 87 -10.76 10.46 -9.78
CA TRP A 87 -9.89 9.85 -8.79
C TRP A 87 -10.18 10.44 -7.43
N VAL A 88 -10.20 9.59 -6.41
CA VAL A 88 -10.49 9.96 -5.03
C VAL A 88 -9.21 9.88 -4.21
N TYR A 89 -8.93 10.94 -3.46
CA TYR A 89 -7.77 11.02 -2.59
C TYR A 89 -7.81 9.91 -1.53
N ALA A 90 -6.67 9.27 -1.31
CA ALA A 90 -6.57 8.14 -0.41
C ALA A 90 -5.47 8.32 0.64
N LEU A 91 -4.24 8.62 0.22
CA LEU A 91 -3.08 8.79 1.10
C LEU A 91 -2.27 10.01 0.71
N GLY A 92 -1.57 10.64 1.66
CA GLY A 92 -0.64 11.70 1.32
C GLY A 92 0.36 12.04 2.41
N ALA A 93 1.50 12.59 2.01
CA ALA A 93 2.48 13.19 2.90
C ALA A 93 2.98 14.51 2.31
N GLY A 94 3.17 15.51 3.17
CA GLY A 94 3.74 16.81 2.81
C GLY A 94 5.08 17.06 3.46
N ASP A 95 5.86 17.96 2.88
CA ASP A 95 7.11 18.49 3.42
C ASP A 95 7.32 19.95 2.96
N PRO A 96 7.82 20.89 3.80
CA PRO A 96 8.15 20.78 5.23
C PRO A 96 6.95 20.45 6.16
N PRO A 97 7.19 20.22 7.47
CA PRO A 97 6.16 19.81 8.45
C PRO A 97 4.85 20.64 8.45
N PRO A 98 4.85 21.97 8.23
CA PRO A 98 3.61 22.73 8.12
C PRO A 98 2.67 22.24 7.01
N TYR A 99 3.23 21.79 5.88
CA TYR A 99 2.44 21.25 4.77
C TYR A 99 1.96 19.84 5.03
N HIS A 100 2.76 19.04 5.75
CA HIS A 100 2.26 17.76 6.26
C HIS A 100 1.02 17.96 7.14
N LYS A 101 1.11 18.89 8.10
CA LYS A 101 0.01 19.20 9.01
C LYS A 101 -1.22 19.75 8.28
N ALA A 102 -1.02 20.50 7.20
CA ALA A 102 -2.12 21.03 6.39
C ALA A 102 -3.02 19.93 5.80
N LEU A 103 -2.50 18.71 5.59
CA LEU A 103 -3.31 17.57 5.14
C LEU A 103 -4.40 17.18 6.15
N GLU A 104 -4.25 17.48 7.45
CA GLU A 104 -5.29 17.22 8.47
C GLU A 104 -6.60 17.99 8.21
N ALA A 105 -6.52 19.11 7.48
CA ALA A 105 -7.68 19.88 7.07
C ALA A 105 -8.46 19.22 5.92
N LEU A 106 -7.80 18.36 5.13
CA LEU A 106 -8.37 17.65 3.99
C LEU A 106 -9.18 16.44 4.48
N LYS A 107 -10.50 16.57 4.53
CA LYS A 107 -11.38 15.50 5.03
C LYS A 107 -11.77 14.49 3.96
N SER A 108 -11.97 14.96 2.74
CA SER A 108 -12.20 14.16 1.55
C SER A 108 -11.80 14.99 0.33
N SER A 109 -11.45 14.35 -0.78
CA SER A 109 -11.12 15.06 -2.02
C SER A 109 -11.25 14.13 -3.21
N TRP A 110 -11.63 14.71 -4.34
CA TRP A 110 -11.52 14.08 -5.64
C TRP A 110 -10.85 15.04 -6.63
N ILE A 111 -10.19 14.45 -7.62
CA ILE A 111 -9.74 15.11 -8.84
C ILE A 111 -10.41 14.46 -10.05
N HIS A 112 -10.66 15.24 -11.09
CA HIS A 112 -11.17 14.75 -12.36
C HIS A 112 -10.23 15.26 -13.46
N LEU A 113 -9.62 14.32 -14.18
CA LEU A 113 -8.69 14.59 -15.27
C LEU A 113 -9.39 14.34 -16.60
N THR A 114 -9.48 15.36 -17.44
CA THR A 114 -10.11 15.25 -18.77
C THR A 114 -9.14 15.64 -19.88
N PRO A 115 -9.17 14.95 -21.03
CA PRO A 115 -8.37 15.33 -22.19
C PRO A 115 -8.88 16.64 -22.78
N THR A 116 -7.97 17.38 -23.41
CA THR A 116 -8.33 18.54 -24.24
C THR A 116 -8.11 18.23 -25.72
N SER A 117 -8.35 19.21 -26.60
CA SER A 117 -7.97 19.09 -28.03
C SER A 117 -6.46 19.11 -28.27
N SER A 118 -5.66 19.45 -27.25
CA SER A 118 -4.19 19.44 -27.29
C SER A 118 -3.66 18.27 -26.46
N ASP A 119 -2.81 17.44 -27.05
CA ASP A 119 -2.15 16.31 -26.36
C ASP A 119 -1.21 16.77 -25.23
N LEU A 120 -0.90 18.07 -25.17
CA LEU A 120 -0.05 18.67 -24.14
C LEU A 120 -0.86 19.24 -22.97
N LEU A 121 -2.19 19.31 -23.06
CA LEU A 121 -3.03 19.93 -22.05
C LEU A 121 -4.05 18.92 -21.51
N VAL A 122 -4.11 18.86 -20.18
CA VAL A 122 -5.10 18.09 -19.44
C VAL A 122 -5.87 19.06 -18.55
N THR A 123 -7.19 19.02 -18.58
CA THR A 123 -7.99 19.79 -17.63
C THR A 123 -8.06 19.03 -16.31
N LEU A 124 -7.62 19.68 -15.24
CA LEU A 124 -7.62 19.18 -13.87
C LEU A 124 -8.69 19.95 -13.08
N ARG A 125 -9.72 19.23 -12.68
CA ARG A 125 -10.75 19.70 -11.74
C ARG A 125 -10.56 19.06 -10.38
N TRP A 126 -10.99 19.74 -9.33
CA TRP A 126 -11.00 19.17 -7.99
C TRP A 126 -12.19 19.64 -7.17
N GLY A 127 -12.57 18.82 -6.20
CA GLY A 127 -13.48 19.17 -5.12
C GLY A 127 -12.89 18.73 -3.78
N ASP A 128 -12.31 19.69 -3.05
CA ASP A 128 -11.65 19.45 -1.77
C ASP A 128 -12.62 19.77 -0.62
N HIS A 129 -12.90 18.81 0.25
CA HIS A 129 -13.61 19.07 1.49
C HIS A 129 -12.63 19.47 2.59
N CYS A 130 -12.42 20.78 2.74
CA CYS A 130 -11.48 21.36 3.69
C CYS A 130 -12.18 22.36 4.62
N PHE A 131 -11.77 22.43 5.89
CA PHE A 131 -12.33 23.39 6.86
C PHE A 131 -13.86 23.35 6.94
N ASN A 132 -14.43 22.14 6.89
CA ASN A 132 -15.88 21.89 6.95
C ASN A 132 -16.70 22.53 5.80
N ARG A 133 -16.08 22.70 4.63
CA ARG A 133 -16.74 23.17 3.41
C ARG A 133 -16.10 22.56 2.16
N CYS A 134 -16.84 22.58 1.06
CA CYS A 134 -16.31 22.23 -0.25
C CYS A 134 -15.62 23.42 -0.92
N ILE A 135 -14.44 23.15 -1.47
CA ILE A 135 -13.63 24.10 -2.24
C ILE A 135 -13.38 23.47 -3.60
N PHE A 136 -13.91 24.11 -4.65
CA PHE A 136 -13.79 23.64 -6.02
C PHE A 136 -12.77 24.45 -6.80
N GLY A 137 -12.30 23.89 -7.90
CA GLY A 137 -11.64 24.64 -8.93
C GLY A 137 -11.25 23.78 -10.13
N GLU A 138 -10.75 24.47 -11.14
CA GLU A 138 -10.39 23.90 -12.42
C GLU A 138 -9.19 24.66 -12.99
N VAL A 139 -8.23 23.93 -13.56
CA VAL A 139 -7.06 24.48 -14.24
C VAL A 139 -6.71 23.62 -15.44
N ASN A 140 -6.02 24.22 -16.41
CA ASN A 140 -5.32 23.45 -17.44
C ASN A 140 -3.90 23.15 -16.95
N ALA A 141 -3.57 21.87 -16.92
CA ALA A 141 -2.24 21.36 -16.63
C ALA A 141 -1.52 21.02 -17.93
N THR A 142 -0.30 21.56 -18.06
CA THR A 142 0.57 21.31 -19.21
C THR A 142 1.44 20.10 -18.94
N VAL A 143 1.40 19.11 -19.83
CA VAL A 143 2.23 17.91 -19.80
C VAL A 143 3.38 18.08 -20.79
N SER A 144 4.61 17.95 -20.30
CA SER A 144 5.84 18.02 -21.10
C SER A 144 6.77 16.88 -20.69
N GLY A 145 6.82 15.83 -21.51
CA GLY A 145 7.45 14.57 -21.13
C GLY A 145 6.81 14.01 -19.85
N LEU A 146 7.62 13.65 -18.87
CA LEU A 146 7.16 13.10 -17.59
C LEU A 146 6.69 14.16 -16.59
N THR A 147 6.84 15.45 -16.92
CA THR A 147 6.53 16.55 -16.03
C THR A 147 5.19 17.15 -16.39
N THR A 148 4.38 17.42 -15.37
CA THR A 148 3.13 18.17 -15.50
C THR A 148 3.21 19.43 -14.65
N THR A 149 2.78 20.56 -15.21
CA THR A 149 2.81 21.88 -14.55
C THR A 149 1.45 22.56 -14.63
N PHE A 150 1.03 23.22 -13.56
CA PHE A 150 -0.18 24.04 -13.54
C PHE A 150 -0.06 25.14 -12.49
N SER A 151 -0.92 26.17 -12.57
CA SER A 151 -1.02 27.19 -11.53
C SER A 151 -2.37 27.10 -10.85
N LYS A 152 -2.36 26.86 -9.54
CA LYS A 152 -3.56 26.90 -8.68
C LYS A 152 -3.53 28.22 -7.91
N ASN A 153 -4.32 29.19 -8.36
CA ASN A 153 -4.32 30.57 -7.85
C ASN A 153 -2.93 31.22 -7.96
N LEU A 154 -2.26 31.45 -6.83
CA LEU A 154 -0.91 32.06 -6.74
C LEU A 154 0.20 31.00 -6.58
N SER A 155 -0.17 29.71 -6.53
CA SER A 155 0.76 28.60 -6.36
C SER A 155 1.06 27.94 -7.70
N ASN A 156 2.33 27.93 -8.09
CA ASN A 156 2.79 27.21 -9.26
C ASN A 156 3.17 25.78 -8.84
N HIS A 157 2.61 24.79 -9.52
CA HIS A 157 2.81 23.37 -9.26
C HIS A 157 3.62 22.75 -10.40
N LYS A 158 4.54 21.86 -10.03
CA LYS A 158 5.32 21.03 -10.92
C LYS A 158 5.40 19.64 -10.32
N GLY A 159 4.90 18.65 -11.04
CA GLY A 159 4.88 17.29 -10.56
C GLY A 159 4.98 16.26 -11.66
N GLN A 160 4.86 15.01 -11.24
CA GLN A 160 4.93 13.84 -12.10
C GLN A 160 4.18 12.68 -11.46
N LEU A 161 3.74 11.75 -12.30
CA LEU A 161 3.20 10.48 -11.86
C LEU A 161 4.31 9.48 -11.56
N LEU A 162 4.10 8.63 -10.55
CA LEU A 162 4.98 7.51 -10.22
C LEU A 162 4.23 6.19 -10.39
N GLN A 163 4.95 5.14 -10.73
CA GLN A 163 4.38 3.81 -10.83
C GLN A 163 3.97 3.31 -9.43
N THR A 164 2.77 2.73 -9.30
CA THR A 164 2.23 2.25 -8.02
C THR A 164 1.34 1.02 -8.25
N CYS A 165 0.24 0.85 -7.51
CA CYS A 165 -0.75 -0.19 -7.73
C CYS A 165 -1.55 -0.04 -9.03
N SER A 166 -2.16 -1.14 -9.47
CA SER A 166 -3.19 -1.15 -10.51
C SER A 166 -4.38 -0.31 -10.07
N ASP A 167 -4.94 0.50 -10.96
CA ASP A 167 -6.06 1.42 -10.67
C ASP A 167 -5.77 2.43 -9.55
N CYS A 168 -4.51 2.85 -9.47
CA CYS A 168 -4.04 3.90 -8.57
C CYS A 168 -3.31 4.99 -9.37
N LEU A 169 -3.39 6.21 -8.87
CA LEU A 169 -2.67 7.36 -9.39
C LEU A 169 -1.81 7.92 -8.26
N LEU A 170 -0.49 7.82 -8.38
CA LEU A 170 0.45 8.42 -7.43
C LEU A 170 1.07 9.67 -8.04
N TRP A 171 0.75 10.81 -7.47
CA TRP A 171 1.22 12.11 -7.90
C TRP A 171 2.26 12.65 -6.91
N THR A 172 3.41 13.07 -7.44
CA THR A 172 4.38 13.85 -6.67
C THR A 172 4.34 15.29 -7.15
N ASP A 173 4.36 16.22 -6.21
CA ASP A 173 4.21 17.65 -6.48
C ASP A 173 5.30 18.44 -5.77
N THR A 174 5.83 19.45 -6.45
CA THR A 174 6.52 20.57 -5.84
C THR A 174 5.77 21.83 -6.19
N PHE A 175 5.43 22.62 -5.20
CA PHE A 175 4.69 23.85 -5.40
C PHE A 175 5.40 25.05 -4.81
N ARG A 176 5.22 26.20 -5.44
CA ARG A 176 5.81 27.47 -5.04
C ARG A 176 4.77 28.58 -5.05
N ASN A 177 4.61 29.22 -3.89
CA ASN A 177 3.78 30.41 -3.71
C ASN A 177 4.66 31.55 -3.18
N GLY A 178 5.02 32.49 -4.06
CA GLY A 178 6.05 33.50 -3.76
C GLY A 178 7.39 32.83 -3.44
N ASP A 179 7.95 33.15 -2.27
CA ASP A 179 9.21 32.58 -1.79
C ASP A 179 9.03 31.27 -1.00
N VAL A 180 7.78 30.85 -0.77
CA VAL A 180 7.49 29.64 -0.01
C VAL A 180 7.35 28.46 -0.95
N THR A 181 8.12 27.40 -0.69
CA THR A 181 8.11 26.15 -1.46
C THR A 181 7.75 25.00 -0.56
N GLY A 182 6.97 24.05 -1.08
CA GLY A 182 6.68 22.78 -0.43
C GLY A 182 6.51 21.68 -1.46
N ARG A 183 6.29 20.47 -0.96
CA ARG A 183 6.11 19.30 -1.79
C ARG A 183 5.13 18.33 -1.16
N TYR A 184 4.47 17.55 -2.03
CA TYR A 184 3.55 16.49 -1.63
C TYR A 184 3.83 15.21 -2.41
N ILE A 185 3.51 14.09 -1.78
CA ILE A 185 3.23 12.82 -2.45
C ILE A 185 1.77 12.49 -2.11
N LEU A 186 0.95 12.28 -3.13
CA LEU A 186 -0.50 12.08 -3.00
C LEU A 186 -0.90 10.85 -3.79
N GLN A 187 -1.54 9.89 -3.13
CA GLN A 187 -2.12 8.73 -3.76
C GLN A 187 -3.62 8.88 -3.89
N PHE A 188 -4.11 8.59 -5.08
CA PHE A 188 -5.51 8.52 -5.40
C PHE A 188 -5.86 7.12 -5.90
N THR A 189 -7.09 6.70 -5.64
CA THR A 189 -7.67 5.48 -6.20
C THR A 189 -9.05 5.80 -6.77
N ARG A 190 -9.66 4.88 -7.51
CA ARG A 190 -11.02 5.11 -8.04
C ARG A 190 -12.09 5.29 -6.96
N THR A 191 -11.86 4.78 -5.75
CA THR A 191 -12.86 4.76 -4.67
C THR A 191 -12.41 5.46 -3.38
N GLY A 192 -11.13 5.84 -3.28
CA GLY A 192 -10.51 6.36 -2.07
C GLY A 192 -10.09 5.27 -1.07
N LYS A 193 -10.42 4.00 -1.36
CA LYS A 193 -9.97 2.84 -0.58
C LYS A 193 -8.62 2.34 -1.09
N VAL A 194 -7.80 1.81 -0.18
CA VAL A 194 -6.47 1.28 -0.47
C VAL A 194 -6.29 -0.06 0.23
N GLU A 195 -5.77 -1.05 -0.48
CA GLU A 195 -5.45 -2.34 0.11
C GLU A 195 -4.22 -2.22 1.03
N PRO A 196 -4.12 -3.01 2.11
CA PRO A 196 -2.99 -2.94 3.04
C PRO A 196 -1.62 -3.08 2.36
N LYS A 197 -1.52 -3.92 1.32
CA LYS A 197 -0.29 -4.09 0.53
C LYS A 197 0.15 -2.78 -0.17
N ASP A 198 -0.81 -1.99 -0.64
CA ASP A 198 -0.57 -0.78 -1.42
C ASP A 198 -0.23 0.40 -0.49
N VAL A 199 -0.75 0.38 0.75
CA VAL A 199 -0.28 1.28 1.82
C VAL A 199 1.20 1.06 2.13
N GLU A 200 1.67 -0.19 2.17
CA GLU A 200 3.10 -0.49 2.38
C GLU A 200 3.98 -0.04 1.20
N ILE A 201 3.47 -0.12 -0.03
CA ILE A 201 4.15 0.42 -1.20
C ILE A 201 4.27 1.95 -1.07
N PHE A 202 3.17 2.64 -0.74
CA PHE A 202 3.17 4.09 -0.54
C PHE A 202 4.18 4.53 0.52
N LYS A 203 4.23 3.85 1.67
CA LYS A 203 5.19 4.14 2.74
C LYS A 203 6.63 4.07 2.23
N LYS A 204 6.99 3.00 1.53
CA LYS A 204 8.33 2.86 0.96
C LYS A 204 8.64 3.94 -0.07
N GLN A 205 7.67 4.30 -0.92
CA GLN A 205 7.82 5.38 -1.89
C GLN A 205 8.04 6.74 -1.20
N ALA A 206 7.26 7.04 -0.17
CA ALA A 206 7.42 8.24 0.64
C ALA A 206 8.79 8.28 1.32
N GLU A 207 9.24 7.17 1.91
CA GLU A 207 10.57 7.01 2.53
C GLU A 207 11.70 7.21 1.51
N CYS A 208 11.63 6.58 0.34
CA CYS A 208 12.62 6.75 -0.73
C CYS A 208 12.75 8.20 -1.21
N LEU A 209 11.66 8.97 -1.11
CA LEU A 209 11.61 10.38 -1.47
C LEU A 209 11.90 11.33 -0.29
N ASN A 210 12.24 10.79 0.89
CA ASN A 210 12.52 11.50 2.13
C ASN A 210 11.34 12.33 2.68
N PHE A 211 10.11 11.87 2.50
CA PHE A 211 8.95 12.43 3.21
C PHE A 211 8.91 11.96 4.68
N PRO A 212 8.12 12.62 5.54
CA PRO A 212 7.89 12.14 6.91
C PRO A 212 7.40 10.67 6.94
N LYS A 213 7.76 9.95 8.00
CA LYS A 213 7.38 8.54 8.19
C LYS A 213 5.87 8.33 8.37
N ASN A 214 5.20 9.32 8.95
CA ASN A 214 3.75 9.33 9.04
C ASN A 214 3.13 9.86 7.74
N PHE A 215 1.90 9.47 7.48
CA PHE A 215 1.11 9.93 6.33
C PHE A 215 -0.32 10.21 6.77
N HIS A 216 -0.97 11.10 6.04
CA HIS A 216 -2.39 11.34 6.14
C HIS A 216 -3.14 10.29 5.31
N SER A 217 -4.29 9.84 5.80
CA SER A 217 -5.17 8.90 5.10
C SER A 217 -6.61 9.40 5.13
N TYR A 218 -7.29 9.31 3.99
CA TYR A 218 -8.74 9.50 3.94
C TYR A 218 -9.44 8.39 4.74
N ASP A 219 -10.27 8.76 5.71
CA ASP A 219 -10.92 7.80 6.62
C ASP A 219 -12.31 7.32 6.15
N GLY A 220 -12.79 7.83 5.01
CA GLY A 220 -14.06 7.42 4.42
C GLY A 220 -15.31 7.96 5.12
N LYS A 221 -15.18 8.83 6.16
CA LYS A 221 -16.34 9.29 6.95
C LYS A 221 -17.00 10.54 6.41
N VAL A 222 -16.21 11.44 5.82
CA VAL A 222 -16.73 12.67 5.23
C VAL A 222 -16.98 12.41 3.75
N GLU A 223 -18.22 12.64 3.31
CA GLU A 223 -18.61 12.44 1.92
C GLU A 223 -17.77 13.32 0.97
N LEU A 224 -17.68 12.88 -0.28
CA LEU A 224 -17.03 13.66 -1.33
C LEU A 224 -17.88 14.89 -1.66
N CYS A 225 -17.22 16.00 -1.98
CA CYS A 225 -17.92 17.16 -2.52
C CYS A 225 -18.68 16.79 -3.82
N PRO A 226 -19.85 17.39 -4.08
CA PRO A 226 -20.62 17.09 -5.29
C PRO A 226 -19.81 17.45 -6.54
N ASP A 227 -19.85 16.58 -7.56
CA ASP A 227 -19.31 16.90 -8.89
C ASP A 227 -20.47 17.28 -9.81
N GLU A 228 -20.73 18.58 -9.97
CA GLU A 228 -21.87 19.08 -10.74
C GLU A 228 -21.84 18.64 -12.22
N ASN A 229 -20.68 18.18 -12.71
CA ASN A 229 -20.50 17.76 -14.11
C ASN A 229 -20.68 16.24 -14.29
N GLU A 230 -20.75 15.45 -13.22
CA GLU A 230 -21.17 14.03 -13.31
C GLU A 230 -22.67 13.87 -13.56
N ASN A 231 -23.46 14.89 -13.19
CA ASN A 231 -24.92 14.88 -13.38
C ASN A 231 -25.36 15.45 -14.75
N ALA A 232 -24.40 15.83 -15.60
CA ALA A 232 -24.64 16.46 -16.90
C ALA A 232 -24.39 15.50 -18.09
N GLU A 233 -24.12 14.23 -17.82
CA GLU A 233 -23.87 13.17 -18.81
C GLU A 233 -25.06 12.20 -18.94
#